data_AF-A0A7W9Q5N1-F1
#
_entry.id   AF-A0A7W9Q5N1-F1
#
_cell.length_a   1.000
_cell.length_b   1.000
_cell.length_c   1.000
_cell.angle_alpha   90.00
_cell.angle_beta   90.00
_cell.angle_gamma   90.00
#
_symmetry.space_group_name_H-M   'P 1'
#
loop_
_entity.id
_entity.type
_entity.pdbx_description
1 polymer ?
#
loop_
_entity_poly.entity_id
_entity_poly.type
_entity_poly.pdbx_seq_one_letter_code
_entity_poly.pdbx_strand_id
1 'polypeptide(L)'
;MAAEIVGPTRARYRDLLTAAPEAATLGRAVSPARYTSAGLWGDNILLIDDTWTTGNHAQSASAALKAAGAGCVAIVVLGRHLNVDYGDTASHVEQARLRRFSWGVCVLRRGAHG
;
A
#
# COMPACT_ATOMS: atom_id res chain seq x y z
N MET A 1 5.22 -14.36 -10.63
CA MET A 1 5.45 -13.00 -10.06
C MET A 1 4.14 -12.20 -10.02
N ALA A 2 3.99 -11.19 -9.15
CA ALA A 2 2.74 -10.39 -9.05
C ALA A 2 2.31 -9.78 -10.40
N ALA A 3 3.26 -9.39 -11.24
CA ALA A 3 3.06 -8.94 -12.62
C ALA A 3 2.34 -9.95 -13.53
N GLU A 4 2.48 -11.25 -13.25
CA GLU A 4 1.86 -12.31 -14.04
C GLU A 4 0.41 -12.54 -13.65
N ILE A 5 0.11 -12.37 -12.36
CA ILE A 5 -1.23 -12.49 -11.77
C ILE A 5 -2.10 -11.29 -12.19
N VAL A 6 -1.53 -10.09 -12.19
CA VAL A 6 -2.24 -8.85 -12.56
C VAL A 6 -1.84 -8.43 -13.98
N GLY A 7 -2.32 -9.19 -14.97
CA GLY A 7 -2.00 -8.97 -16.40
C GLY A 7 -2.03 -7.50 -16.87
N PRO A 8 -3.04 -6.69 -16.52
CA PRO A 8 -3.12 -5.28 -16.93
C PRO A 8 -1.99 -4.37 -16.43
N THR A 9 -1.25 -4.76 -15.39
CA THR A 9 -0.12 -3.97 -14.85
C THR A 9 1.23 -4.53 -15.23
N ARG A 10 1.29 -5.68 -15.91
CA ARG A 10 2.53 -6.41 -16.21
C ARG A 10 3.62 -5.54 -16.84
N ALA A 11 3.26 -4.74 -17.86
CA ALA A 11 4.22 -3.89 -18.58
C ALA A 11 4.77 -2.71 -17.75
N ARG A 12 4.14 -2.41 -16.61
CA ARG A 12 4.51 -1.31 -15.71
C ARG A 12 5.07 -1.79 -14.37
N TYR A 13 5.01 -3.09 -14.09
CA TYR A 13 5.55 -3.66 -12.87
C TYR A 13 7.08 -3.61 -12.89
N ARG A 14 7.66 -3.20 -11.76
CA ARG A 14 9.11 -3.19 -11.54
C ARG A 14 9.42 -3.54 -10.09
N ASP A 15 10.46 -4.33 -9.87
CA ASP A 15 11.01 -4.57 -8.53
C ASP A 15 11.90 -3.39 -8.12
N LEU A 16 11.27 -2.35 -7.58
CA LEU A 16 11.97 -1.12 -7.20
C LEU A 16 12.49 -1.13 -5.77
N LEU A 17 11.99 -2.00 -4.89
CA LEU A 17 12.35 -2.02 -3.49
C LEU A 17 12.94 -3.36 -3.10
N THR A 18 14.09 -3.31 -2.44
CA THR A 18 14.70 -4.45 -1.76
C THR A 18 14.81 -4.12 -0.28
N ALA A 19 14.46 -5.04 0.60
CA ALA A 19 14.66 -4.83 2.04
C ALA A 19 16.17 -4.72 2.32
N ALA A 20 16.57 -3.70 3.07
CA ALA A 20 17.96 -3.56 3.50
C ALA A 20 18.34 -4.72 4.44
N PRO A 21 19.63 -5.13 4.49
CA PRO A 21 20.09 -6.20 5.38
C PRO A 21 19.67 -6.00 6.85
N GLU A 22 19.70 -4.76 7.32
CA GLU A 22 19.32 -4.33 8.67
C GLU A 22 17.81 -4.11 8.86
N ALA A 23 16.98 -4.29 7.83
CA ALA A 23 15.54 -3.95 7.91
C ALA A 23 14.81 -4.70 9.03
N ALA A 24 15.25 -5.92 9.35
CA ALA A 24 14.67 -6.72 10.43
C ALA A 24 14.92 -6.11 11.83
N THR A 25 16.07 -5.46 12.03
CA THR A 25 16.44 -4.88 13.34
C THR A 25 15.70 -3.57 13.61
N LEU A 26 15.18 -2.92 12.57
CA LEU A 26 14.38 -1.68 12.67
C LEU A 26 12.97 -1.92 13.25
N GLY A 27 12.59 -3.17 13.50
CA GLY A 27 11.30 -3.52 14.07
C GLY A 27 10.14 -2.95 13.24
N ARG A 28 9.16 -2.33 13.92
CA ARG A 28 7.98 -1.73 13.28
C ARG A 28 8.07 -0.21 13.07
N ALA A 29 9.20 0.42 13.38
CA ALA A 29 9.35 1.87 13.25
C ALA A 29 9.44 2.32 11.79
N VAL A 30 9.06 3.56 11.51
CA VAL A 30 9.34 4.20 10.21
C VAL A 30 10.85 4.39 10.09
N SER A 31 11.44 3.98 8.97
CA SER A 31 12.84 4.26 8.67
C SER A 31 13.08 4.32 7.16
N PRO A 32 13.68 5.39 6.62
CA PRO A 32 14.02 5.47 5.20
C PRO A 32 15.06 4.43 4.79
N ALA A 33 15.87 3.92 5.73
CA ALA A 33 16.87 2.89 5.48
C ALA A 33 16.27 1.46 5.42
N ARG A 34 14.96 1.29 5.67
CA ARG A 34 14.32 -0.03 5.63
C ARG A 34 14.41 -0.68 4.25
N TYR A 35 14.40 0.13 3.20
CA TYR A 35 14.44 -0.35 1.83
C TYR A 35 15.51 0.40 1.04
N THR A 36 16.10 -0.30 0.08
CA THR A 36 16.93 0.28 -0.96
C THR A 36 16.19 0.24 -2.29
N SER A 37 16.52 1.18 -3.18
CA SER A 37 15.97 1.27 -4.53
C SER A 37 17.08 1.65 -5.51
N ALA A 38 16.96 1.20 -6.75
CA ALA A 38 17.80 1.69 -7.84
C ALA A 38 17.47 3.17 -8.13
N GLY A 39 18.40 3.90 -8.76
CA GLY A 39 18.18 5.30 -9.12
C GLY A 39 16.98 5.49 -10.04
N LEU A 40 16.11 6.44 -9.69
CA LEU A 40 14.90 6.83 -10.40
C LEU A 40 15.06 8.25 -10.94
N TRP A 41 14.34 8.56 -12.01
CA TRP A 41 14.54 9.79 -12.78
C TRP A 41 13.23 10.58 -12.91
N GLY A 42 12.63 10.91 -11.77
CA GLY A 42 11.35 11.61 -11.71
C GLY A 42 10.13 10.71 -11.97
N ASP A 43 10.29 9.39 -11.93
CA ASP A 43 9.21 8.43 -12.18
C ASP A 43 8.06 8.57 -11.17
N ASN A 44 6.83 8.38 -11.64
CA ASN A 44 5.64 8.30 -10.79
C ASN A 44 5.39 6.85 -10.38
N ILE A 45 5.53 6.57 -9.08
CA ILE A 45 5.46 5.21 -8.54
C ILE A 45 4.14 4.99 -7.82
N LEU A 46 3.48 3.88 -8.15
CA LEU A 46 2.33 3.36 -7.41
C LEU A 46 2.78 2.15 -6.59
N LEU A 47 2.79 2.28 -5.27
CA LEU A 47 2.97 1.18 -4.33
C LEU A 47 1.64 0.51 -4.06
N ILE A 48 1.63 -0.82 -4.08
CA ILE A 48 0.46 -1.63 -3.74
C ILE A 48 0.83 -2.48 -2.53
N ASP A 49 -0.02 -2.46 -1.51
CA ASP A 49 0.13 -3.22 -0.28
C ASP A 49 -1.19 -3.96 0.02
N ASP A 50 -1.15 -5.07 0.74
CA ASP A 50 -2.36 -5.83 1.07
C ASP A 50 -3.07 -5.22 2.28
N THR A 51 -2.32 -4.86 3.33
CA THR A 51 -2.89 -4.48 4.62
C THR A 51 -2.20 -3.27 5.25
N TRP A 52 -2.96 -2.20 5.45
CA TRP A 52 -2.51 -1.02 6.19
C TRP A 52 -2.79 -1.19 7.68
N THR A 53 -1.75 -1.22 8.50
CA THR A 53 -1.85 -1.17 9.97
C THR A 53 -1.56 0.25 10.46
N THR A 54 -0.32 0.52 10.89
CA THR A 54 0.16 1.88 11.20
C THR A 54 0.63 2.62 9.94
N GLY A 55 0.95 1.87 8.86
CA GLY A 55 1.51 2.42 7.63
C GLY A 55 3.02 2.60 7.63
N ASN A 56 3.72 2.16 8.69
CA ASN A 56 5.14 2.48 8.84
C ASN A 56 6.01 1.89 7.73
N HIS A 57 5.67 0.70 7.22
CA HIS A 57 6.37 0.08 6.09
C HIS A 57 6.13 0.86 4.79
N ALA A 58 4.89 1.25 4.52
CA ALA A 58 4.53 2.03 3.35
C ALA A 58 5.17 3.43 3.35
N GLN A 59 5.26 4.08 4.52
CA GLN A 59 5.99 5.33 4.70
C GLN A 59 7.50 5.16 4.48
N SER A 60 8.09 4.10 5.03
CA SER A 60 9.51 3.77 4.84
C SER A 60 9.84 3.54 3.36
N ALA A 61 9.00 2.78 2.65
CA ALA A 61 9.11 2.53 1.22
C ALA A 61 9.01 3.83 0.40
N SER A 62 8.05 4.69 0.74
CA SER A 62 7.86 5.98 0.07
C SER A 62 9.07 6.89 0.27
N ALA A 63 9.63 6.93 1.47
CA ALA A 63 10.83 7.70 1.76
C ALA A 63 12.05 7.19 0.96
N ALA A 64 12.25 5.87 0.89
CA ALA A 64 13.32 5.27 0.09
C ALA A 64 13.18 5.59 -1.42
N LEU A 65 11.98 5.47 -1.99
CA LEU A 65 11.72 5.81 -3.39
C LEU A 65 11.94 7.29 -3.69
N LYS A 66 11.49 8.17 -2.78
CA LYS A 66 11.72 9.61 -2.89
C LYS A 66 13.21 9.94 -2.84
N ALA A 67 13.95 9.33 -1.92
CA ALA A 67 15.40 9.48 -1.84
C ALA A 67 16.11 8.95 -3.10
N ALA A 68 15.56 7.93 -3.75
CA ALA A 68 16.09 7.39 -5.00
C ALA A 68 15.76 8.23 -6.24
N GLY A 69 14.94 9.28 -6.12
CA GLY A 69 14.63 10.20 -7.23
C GLY A 69 13.21 10.07 -7.82
N ALA A 70 12.28 9.40 -7.14
CA ALA A 70 10.88 9.32 -7.59
C ALA A 70 10.21 10.70 -7.62
N GLY A 71 9.51 11.01 -8.71
CA GLY A 71 8.75 12.25 -8.90
C GLY A 71 7.53 12.30 -7.99
N CYS A 72 6.66 11.28 -8.06
CA CYS A 72 5.52 11.09 -7.16
C CYS A 72 5.49 9.66 -6.63
N VAL A 73 4.99 9.49 -5.40
CA VAL A 73 4.73 8.17 -4.83
C VAL A 73 3.30 8.17 -4.30
N ALA A 74 2.48 7.26 -4.82
CA ALA A 74 1.12 7.00 -4.34
C ALA A 74 1.05 5.59 -3.78
N ILE A 75 0.17 5.37 -2.79
CA ILE A 75 0.02 4.08 -2.11
C ILE A 75 -1.44 3.65 -2.22
N VAL A 76 -1.66 2.43 -2.68
CA VAL A 76 -2.96 1.76 -2.67
C VAL A 76 -2.87 0.55 -1.78
N VAL A 77 -3.85 0.38 -0.90
CA VAL A 77 -3.88 -0.73 0.05
C VAL A 77 -5.23 -1.41 -0.03
N LEU A 78 -5.24 -2.75 -0.07
CA LEU A 78 -6.47 -3.51 -0.27
C LEU A 78 -7.34 -3.54 1.00
N GLY A 79 -6.72 -3.60 2.17
CA GLY A 79 -7.40 -3.59 3.46
C GLY A 79 -6.73 -2.64 4.44
N ARG A 80 -7.51 -2.17 5.42
CA ARG A 80 -6.99 -1.43 6.57
C ARG A 80 -7.36 -2.17 7.84
N HIS A 81 -6.35 -2.54 8.62
CA HIS A 81 -6.54 -3.04 9.97
C HIS A 81 -6.78 -1.86 10.91
N LEU A 82 -7.92 -1.90 11.59
CA LEU A 82 -8.38 -0.83 12.46
C LEU A 82 -8.37 -1.29 13.91
N ASN A 83 -7.71 -0.51 14.78
CA ASN A 83 -7.79 -0.72 16.23
C ASN A 83 -9.12 -0.16 16.74
N VAL A 84 -10.04 -1.03 17.15
CA VAL A 84 -11.38 -0.65 17.60
C VAL A 84 -11.37 0.21 18.86
N ASP A 85 -10.33 0.11 19.67
CA ASP A 85 -10.19 0.88 20.92
C ASP A 85 -9.67 2.31 20.69
N TYR A 86 -9.35 2.66 19.44
CA TYR A 86 -8.82 3.97 19.08
C TYR A 86 -9.92 4.91 18.58
N GLY A 87 -10.27 5.92 19.37
CA GLY A 87 -11.22 6.97 18.97
C GLY A 87 -12.60 6.41 18.62
N ASP A 88 -13.13 6.82 17.47
CA ASP A 88 -14.44 6.39 16.95
C ASP A 88 -14.37 5.15 16.05
N THR A 89 -13.22 4.46 16.03
CA THR A 89 -12.96 3.35 15.11
C THR A 89 -13.97 2.20 15.28
N ALA A 90 -14.39 1.90 16.51
CA ALA A 90 -15.44 0.92 16.77
C ALA A 90 -16.73 1.25 16.01
N SER A 91 -17.19 2.50 16.05
CA SER A 91 -18.39 2.93 15.33
C SER A 91 -18.21 2.83 13.81
N HIS A 92 -17.04 3.19 13.28
CA HIS A 92 -16.72 3.03 11.86
C HIS A 92 -16.78 1.56 11.41
N VAL A 93 -16.24 0.65 12.21
CA VAL A 93 -16.27 -0.80 11.93
C VAL A 93 -17.71 -1.32 11.94
N GLU A 94 -18.53 -0.93 12.92
CA GLU A 94 -19.94 -1.32 12.97
C GLU A 94 -20.73 -0.81 11.76
N GLN A 95 -20.55 0.45 11.38
CA GLN A 95 -21.19 1.00 10.17
C GLN A 95 -20.75 0.28 8.89
N ALA A 96 -19.47 -0.09 8.79
CA ALA A 96 -18.97 -0.86 7.64
C ALA A 96 -19.58 -2.27 7.59
N ARG A 97 -19.77 -2.93 8.75
CA ARG A 97 -20.39 -4.27 8.84
C ARG A 97 -21.82 -4.27 8.34
N LEU A 98 -22.58 -3.20 8.57
CA LEU A 98 -23.95 -3.06 8.06
C LEU A 98 -24.01 -3.02 6.53
N ARG A 99 -22.97 -2.52 5.86
CA ARG A 99 -22.92 -2.32 4.41
C ARG A 99 -22.42 -3.53 3.62
N ARG A 100 -22.14 -4.67 4.28
CA ARG A 100 -21.62 -5.97 3.75
C ARG A 100 -20.94 -5.88 2.38
N PHE A 101 -19.63 -6.12 2.34
CA PHE A 101 -18.89 -6.22 1.08
C PHE A 101 -19.52 -7.27 0.14
N SER A 102 -19.67 -6.90 -1.13
CA SER A 102 -20.17 -7.77 -2.19
C SER A 102 -19.39 -7.53 -3.47
N TRP A 103 -18.88 -8.60 -4.07
CA TRP A 103 -18.26 -8.57 -5.39
C TRP A 103 -19.21 -8.12 -6.51
N GLY A 104 -20.53 -8.18 -6.27
CA GLY A 104 -21.54 -7.73 -7.22
C GLY A 104 -21.81 -6.23 -7.16
N VAL A 105 -21.20 -5.46 -6.26
CA VAL A 105 -21.47 -4.03 -6.07
C VAL A 105 -20.18 -3.24 -6.21
N CYS A 106 -20.11 -2.38 -7.23
CA CYS A 106 -18.97 -1.48 -7.38
C CYS A 106 -19.05 -0.34 -6.36
N VAL A 107 -17.98 -0.10 -5.59
CA VAL A 107 -17.94 1.01 -4.62
C VAL A 107 -17.77 2.39 -5.28
N LEU A 108 -17.30 2.42 -6.54
CA LEU A 108 -17.08 3.65 -7.30
C LEU A 108 -18.23 3.97 -8.27
N ARG A 109 -18.97 2.96 -8.72
CA ARG A 109 -20.15 3.13 -9.59
C ARG A 109 -21.37 2.62 -8.82
N ARG A 110 -22.40 3.46 -8.65
CA ARG A 110 -23.69 2.99 -8.09
C ARG A 110 -24.34 2.01 -9.07
N GLY A 111 -24.06 0.70 -8.94
CA GLY A 111 -24.64 -0.33 -9.79
C GLY A 111 -23.91 -1.68 -9.70
N ALA A 112 -24.55 -2.73 -10.21
CA ALA A 112 -23.94 -4.04 -10.36
C ALA A 112 -22.86 -4.02 -11.45
N HIS A 113 -21.86 -4.89 -11.32
CA HIS A 113 -20.89 -5.12 -12.39
C HIS A 113 -21.63 -5.74 -13.59
N GLY A 114 -21.84 -4.95 -14.64
CA GLY A 114 -22.21 -5.43 -15.98
C GLY A 114 -20.96 -5.74 -16.79
#